data_AF-W6YYA0-F1
#
_entry.id   AF-W6YYA0-F1
#
_cell.length_a   1.000
_cell.length_b   1.000
_cell.length_c   1.000
_cell.angle_alpha   90.00
_cell.angle_beta   90.00
_cell.angle_gamma   90.00
#
_symmetry.space_group_name_H-M   'P 1'
#
loop_
_entity.id
_entity.type
_entity.pdbx_description
1 polymer ?
#
loop_
_entity_poly.entity_id
_entity_poly.type
_entity_poly.pdbx_seq_one_letter_code
_entity_poly.pdbx_strand_id
1 'polypeptide(L)'
;MTAIQLTGDEMRHLSEELGDVSTRCCVRRTVGAPTPSHVTFEYLNKGAANIIFKIQSWTPNSPATTFSFIDVLREGQLSFRATTMDYDYLMRHVLRVPRGGQKHLSSMEIIYGYERVIRPLFLPGKYKTLGQATVSRNGADTPLTVQLNRDLTKHLMDHEAVLLLPEVMNHLYTIGGKGTFNNITPRNCWGILLPNMSPTPGQSITLEIKPKWLAQSPNAPPGAIRCRTCAMQVSVPKNRESYICPLQVLHGDSKALRPWAHATVKRHFGSKSPSQTVVSAMVEGIVTYLTVGDGVDLLRHLFQLQSTLDPLGVLCRPQHGSELFDHNLRLAMTLRDCSLFIKISYNTSGMTGIESKLGDLDFKSAEKIVDWMDKEKQLLNEGAYFASTGPPCWIQNGR
;
A
#
# COMPACT_ATOMS: atom_id res chain seq x y z
N MET A 1 -18.37 -0.99 -23.55
CA MET A 1 -17.01 -0.83 -24.10
C MET A 1 -17.12 -0.49 -25.58
N THR A 2 -16.42 0.54 -26.03
CA THR A 2 -16.51 1.08 -27.41
C THR A 2 -15.21 0.80 -28.12
N ALA A 3 -15.27 0.36 -29.39
CA ALA A 3 -14.08 0.16 -30.20
C ALA A 3 -13.38 1.51 -30.48
N ILE A 4 -12.05 1.51 -30.45
CA ILE A 4 -11.24 2.70 -30.75
C ILE A 4 -10.27 2.39 -31.88
N GLN A 5 -10.14 3.33 -32.83
CA GLN A 5 -9.07 3.30 -33.80
C GLN A 5 -7.78 3.86 -33.20
N LEU A 6 -6.69 3.10 -33.34
CA LEU A 6 -5.37 3.51 -32.92
C LEU A 6 -4.68 4.33 -34.02
N THR A 7 -3.87 5.30 -33.62
CA THR A 7 -3.02 6.05 -34.57
C THR A 7 -1.80 5.21 -35.00
N GLY A 8 -1.14 5.60 -36.09
CA GLY A 8 0.09 4.94 -36.54
C GLY A 8 1.22 4.96 -35.49
N ASP A 9 1.35 6.06 -34.76
CA ASP A 9 2.35 6.18 -33.68
C ASP A 9 1.98 5.33 -32.46
N GLU A 10 0.69 5.25 -32.11
CA GLU A 10 0.21 4.34 -31.05
C GLU A 10 0.52 2.89 -31.40
N MET A 11 0.20 2.45 -32.62
CA MET A 11 0.49 1.09 -33.08
C MET A 11 1.99 0.78 -33.08
N ARG A 12 2.85 1.76 -33.42
CA ARG A 12 4.31 1.61 -33.38
C ARG A 12 4.79 1.36 -31.95
N HIS A 13 4.46 2.24 -31.01
CA HIS A 13 4.85 2.07 -29.61
C HIS A 13 4.31 0.80 -28.99
N LEU A 14 3.06 0.43 -29.33
CA LEU A 14 2.47 -0.82 -28.89
C LEU A 14 3.25 -2.02 -29.46
N SER A 15 3.62 -2.03 -30.73
CA SER A 15 4.39 -3.13 -31.33
C SER A 15 5.79 -3.34 -30.73
N GLU A 16 6.41 -2.28 -30.20
CA GLU A 16 7.73 -2.33 -29.54
C GLU A 16 7.64 -2.94 -28.13
N GLU A 17 6.53 -2.71 -27.42
CA GLU A 17 6.33 -3.12 -26.02
C GLU A 17 5.51 -4.43 -25.89
N LEU A 18 4.62 -4.70 -26.84
CA LEU A 18 3.76 -5.88 -26.84
C LEU A 18 4.47 -7.08 -27.50
N GLY A 19 4.58 -8.16 -26.74
CA GLY A 19 4.72 -9.51 -27.29
C GLY A 19 3.42 -10.01 -27.94
N ASP A 20 3.05 -11.25 -27.68
CA ASP A 20 1.83 -11.91 -28.24
C ASP A 20 0.58 -11.75 -27.35
N VAL A 21 0.54 -10.75 -26.47
CA VAL A 21 -0.43 -10.69 -25.34
C VAL A 21 -1.33 -9.45 -25.44
N SER A 22 -2.42 -9.42 -24.67
CA SER A 22 -3.20 -8.19 -24.44
C SER A 22 -2.49 -7.24 -23.47
N THR A 23 -2.55 -5.94 -23.72
CA THR A 23 -2.02 -4.90 -22.83
C THR A 23 -3.04 -3.80 -22.60
N ARG A 24 -3.09 -3.29 -21.37
CA ARG A 24 -3.78 -2.06 -21.04
C ARG A 24 -2.89 -0.86 -21.27
N CYS A 25 -3.43 0.17 -21.92
CA CYS A 25 -2.68 1.34 -22.34
C CYS A 25 -3.45 2.63 -21.99
N CYS A 26 -2.71 3.69 -21.65
CA CYS A 26 -3.24 5.04 -21.60
C CYS A 26 -2.69 5.84 -22.79
N VAL A 27 -3.61 6.48 -23.51
CA VAL A 27 -3.33 7.19 -24.76
C VAL A 27 -3.96 8.57 -24.74
N ARG A 28 -3.32 9.53 -25.42
CA ARG A 28 -3.88 10.86 -25.62
C ARG A 28 -5.03 10.79 -26.63
N ARG A 29 -6.03 11.64 -26.44
CA ARG A 29 -7.12 11.82 -27.42
C ARG A 29 -7.17 13.28 -27.85
N THR A 30 -7.42 13.50 -29.13
CA THR A 30 -7.73 14.83 -29.69
C THR A 30 -9.24 15.06 -29.63
N VAL A 31 -9.64 16.33 -29.49
CA VAL A 31 -11.03 16.72 -29.28
C VAL A 31 -11.83 16.51 -30.57
N GLY A 32 -12.43 15.33 -30.72
CA GLY A 32 -13.31 14.96 -31.82
C GLY A 32 -14.47 14.15 -31.26
N ALA A 33 -15.51 14.85 -30.82
CA ALA A 33 -16.67 14.41 -30.05
C ALA A 33 -16.36 13.92 -28.60
N PRO A 34 -17.02 14.50 -27.58
CA PRO A 34 -16.87 14.04 -26.20
C PRO A 34 -17.42 12.61 -26.07
N THR A 35 -16.55 11.68 -25.72
CA THR A 35 -16.98 10.36 -25.28
C THR A 35 -16.98 10.32 -23.75
N PRO A 36 -17.99 9.70 -23.10
CA PRO A 36 -18.05 9.59 -21.64
C PRO A 36 -16.87 8.82 -21.04
N SER A 37 -15.98 8.24 -21.85
CA SER A 37 -14.76 7.54 -21.41
C SER A 37 -13.51 8.42 -21.29
N HIS A 38 -13.57 9.71 -21.66
CA HIS A 38 -12.41 10.59 -21.58
C HIS A 38 -12.11 11.03 -20.14
N VAL A 39 -10.81 11.09 -19.83
CA VAL A 39 -10.31 11.47 -18.50
C VAL A 39 -9.20 12.50 -18.59
N THR A 40 -8.96 13.17 -17.47
CA THR A 40 -7.78 14.00 -17.21
C THR A 40 -7.10 13.56 -15.92
N PHE A 41 -5.91 14.09 -15.63
CA PHE A 41 -5.14 13.78 -14.44
C PHE A 41 -5.01 15.00 -13.53
N GLU A 42 -5.07 14.74 -12.21
CA GLU A 42 -4.72 15.69 -11.16
C GLU A 42 -3.56 15.11 -10.36
N TYR A 43 -2.51 15.90 -10.12
CA TYR A 43 -1.44 15.49 -9.21
C TYR A 43 -2.00 15.35 -7.78
N LEU A 44 -1.87 14.16 -7.19
CA LEU A 44 -2.39 13.88 -5.86
C LEU A 44 -1.27 13.99 -4.81
N ASN A 45 -0.20 13.21 -4.98
CA ASN A 45 0.89 13.15 -4.00
C ASN A 45 2.17 12.56 -4.61
N LYS A 46 3.30 12.73 -3.92
CA LYS A 46 4.57 12.04 -4.21
C LYS A 46 5.13 11.37 -2.97
N GLY A 47 5.61 10.15 -3.16
CA GLY A 47 6.48 9.46 -2.22
C GLY A 47 7.96 9.60 -2.61
N ALA A 48 8.83 8.86 -1.93
CA ALA A 48 10.25 8.84 -2.25
C ALA A 48 10.53 8.30 -3.66
N ALA A 49 9.81 7.24 -4.06
CA ALA A 49 10.05 6.51 -5.32
C ALA A 49 8.92 6.66 -6.36
N ASN A 50 7.73 7.07 -5.94
CA ASN A 50 6.52 7.03 -6.78
C ASN A 50 5.74 8.35 -6.72
N ILE A 51 4.95 8.60 -7.74
CA ILE A 51 4.01 9.72 -7.84
C ILE A 51 2.62 9.13 -8.07
N ILE A 52 1.62 9.71 -7.42
CA ILE A 52 0.23 9.32 -7.56
C ILE A 52 -0.55 10.45 -8.24
N PHE A 53 -1.25 10.10 -9.31
CA PHE A 53 -2.17 10.97 -10.02
C PHE A 53 -3.59 10.45 -9.82
N LYS A 54 -4.50 11.36 -9.48
CA LYS A 54 -5.93 11.06 -9.46
C LYS A 54 -6.45 11.12 -10.90
N ILE A 55 -7.24 10.13 -11.27
CA ILE A 55 -7.97 10.12 -12.54
C ILE A 55 -9.28 10.87 -12.33
N GLN A 56 -9.57 11.80 -13.22
CA GLN A 56 -10.77 12.64 -13.14
C GLN A 56 -11.56 12.59 -14.43
N SER A 57 -12.88 12.72 -14.30
CA SER A 57 -13.78 12.97 -15.41
C SER A 57 -13.31 14.18 -16.21
N TRP A 58 -13.19 14.05 -17.53
CA TRP A 58 -13.01 15.22 -18.39
C TRP A 58 -14.38 15.79 -18.82
N THR A 59 -14.47 17.12 -18.94
CA THR A 59 -15.69 17.79 -19.42
C THR A 59 -15.42 18.50 -20.75
N PRO A 60 -16.39 18.53 -21.69
CA PRO A 60 -16.19 19.08 -23.04
C PRO A 60 -15.67 20.51 -23.12
N ASN A 61 -16.01 21.33 -22.12
CA ASN A 61 -15.62 22.74 -22.06
C ASN A 61 -14.28 22.95 -21.33
N SER A 62 -13.63 21.88 -20.87
CA SER A 62 -12.37 21.96 -20.15
C SER A 62 -11.20 22.10 -21.14
N PRO A 63 -10.28 23.07 -20.92
CA PRO A 63 -9.04 23.16 -21.69
C PRO A 63 -8.03 22.05 -21.32
N ALA A 64 -8.37 21.18 -20.36
CA ALA A 64 -7.50 20.10 -19.93
C ALA A 64 -7.22 19.10 -21.06
N THR A 65 -6.00 18.57 -21.07
CA THR A 65 -5.62 17.53 -22.03
C THR A 65 -6.39 16.24 -21.74
N THR A 66 -6.90 15.61 -22.79
CA THR A 66 -7.75 14.42 -22.70
C THR A 66 -7.00 13.13 -22.97
N PHE A 67 -7.35 12.11 -22.18
CA PHE A 67 -6.79 10.77 -22.29
C PHE A 67 -7.90 9.71 -22.29
N SER A 68 -7.53 8.52 -22.73
CA SER A 68 -8.37 7.32 -22.63
C SER A 68 -7.54 6.15 -22.16
N PHE A 69 -8.14 5.32 -21.32
CA PHE A 69 -7.60 4.01 -20.99
C PHE A 69 -8.27 2.96 -21.87
N ILE A 70 -7.44 2.14 -22.50
CA ILE A 70 -7.87 1.16 -23.49
C ILE A 70 -7.25 -0.20 -23.18
N ASP A 71 -8.01 -1.26 -23.39
CA ASP A 71 -7.48 -2.60 -23.49
C ASP A 71 -7.19 -2.88 -24.96
N VAL A 72 -5.95 -3.30 -25.25
CA VAL A 72 -5.45 -3.57 -26.60
C VAL A 72 -5.14 -5.05 -26.71
N LEU A 73 -5.74 -5.70 -27.71
CA LEU A 73 -5.44 -7.07 -28.11
C LEU A 73 -4.68 -7.05 -29.44
N ARG A 74 -3.55 -7.76 -29.51
CA ARG A 74 -2.83 -7.98 -30.76
C ARG A 74 -3.48 -9.14 -31.52
N GLU A 75 -3.97 -8.87 -32.72
CA GLU A 75 -4.60 -9.88 -33.61
C GLU A 75 -3.66 -10.30 -34.76
N GLY A 76 -2.56 -9.57 -34.96
CA GLY A 76 -1.51 -9.89 -35.92
C GLY A 76 -0.27 -9.03 -35.72
N GLN A 77 0.72 -9.14 -36.58
CA GLN A 77 2.01 -8.46 -36.39
C GLN A 77 1.88 -6.93 -36.27
N LEU A 78 0.93 -6.33 -37.01
CA LEU A 78 0.60 -4.89 -36.98
C LEU A 78 -0.93 -4.64 -36.89
N SER A 79 -1.70 -5.65 -36.48
CA SER A 79 -3.15 -5.54 -36.33
C SER A 79 -3.52 -5.56 -34.85
N PHE A 80 -4.28 -4.56 -34.42
CA PHE A 80 -4.66 -4.35 -33.04
C PHE A 80 -6.15 -4.06 -32.93
N ARG A 81 -6.78 -4.67 -31.94
CA ARG A 81 -8.14 -4.33 -31.52
C ARG A 81 -8.06 -3.59 -30.19
N ALA A 82 -8.58 -2.36 -30.14
CA ALA A 82 -8.61 -1.55 -28.95
C ALA A 82 -10.04 -1.26 -28.50
N THR A 83 -10.29 -1.39 -27.19
CA THR A 83 -11.59 -1.07 -26.58
C THR A 83 -11.43 -0.19 -25.36
N THR A 84 -12.34 0.77 -25.16
CA THR A 84 -12.35 1.57 -23.93
C THR A 84 -12.56 0.71 -22.70
N MET A 85 -11.84 1.05 -21.63
CA MET A 85 -12.15 0.52 -20.30
C MET A 85 -13.51 1.01 -19.80
N ASP A 86 -14.08 0.26 -18.86
CA ASP A 86 -15.26 0.70 -18.12
C ASP A 86 -14.96 1.98 -17.33
N TYR A 87 -15.85 2.96 -17.46
CA TYR A 87 -15.63 4.30 -16.91
C TYR A 87 -15.75 4.33 -15.40
N ASP A 88 -16.78 3.69 -14.84
CA ASP A 88 -17.02 3.65 -13.40
C ASP A 88 -15.94 2.85 -12.68
N TYR A 89 -15.41 1.82 -13.35
CA TYR A 89 -14.22 1.11 -12.90
C TYR A 89 -13.02 2.06 -12.84
N LEU A 90 -12.72 2.78 -13.92
CA LEU A 90 -11.57 3.68 -13.99
C LEU A 90 -11.63 4.81 -12.95
N MET A 91 -12.81 5.39 -12.71
CA MET A 91 -13.00 6.45 -11.70
C MET A 91 -12.75 5.98 -10.26
N ARG A 92 -12.77 4.66 -10.04
CA ARG A 92 -12.41 4.03 -8.77
C ARG A 92 -10.91 3.75 -8.64
N HIS A 93 -10.08 4.26 -9.55
CA HIS A 93 -8.63 4.06 -9.54
C HIS A 93 -7.83 5.37 -9.50
N VAL A 94 -6.58 5.25 -9.04
CA VAL A 94 -5.53 6.26 -9.18
C VAL A 94 -4.40 5.67 -10.01
N LEU A 95 -3.64 6.54 -10.68
CA LEU A 95 -2.47 6.14 -11.46
C LEU A 95 -1.20 6.37 -10.64
N ARG A 96 -0.45 5.29 -10.39
CA ARG A 96 0.88 5.33 -9.78
C ARG A 96 1.95 5.24 -10.86
N VAL A 97 2.91 6.16 -10.82
CA VAL A 97 4.00 6.28 -11.80
C VAL A 97 5.36 6.39 -11.08
N PRO A 98 6.43 5.72 -11.57
CA PRO A 98 7.75 5.82 -10.95
C PRO A 98 8.37 7.20 -11.15
N ARG A 99 9.13 7.68 -10.16
CA ARG A 99 9.88 8.94 -10.25
C ARG A 99 11.09 8.88 -11.18
N GLY A 100 11.58 7.67 -11.48
CA GLY A 100 12.73 7.44 -12.36
C GLY A 100 14.11 7.56 -11.70
N GLY A 101 14.24 7.33 -10.38
CA GLY A 101 15.54 7.24 -9.70
C GLY A 101 16.18 5.86 -9.86
N GLN A 102 17.52 5.82 -10.03
CA GLN A 102 18.27 4.57 -10.28
C GLN A 102 18.12 3.49 -9.19
N LYS A 103 17.81 3.88 -7.94
CA LYS A 103 17.69 2.96 -6.79
C LYS A 103 16.25 2.47 -6.55
N HIS A 104 15.32 2.76 -7.45
CA HIS A 104 13.90 2.43 -7.28
C HIS A 104 13.49 1.34 -8.25
N LEU A 105 12.64 0.43 -7.77
CA LEU A 105 12.04 -0.61 -8.61
C LEU A 105 11.22 0.03 -9.73
N SER A 106 11.27 -0.57 -10.91
CA SER A 106 10.33 -0.31 -11.99
C SER A 106 8.92 -0.79 -11.61
N SER A 107 7.90 -0.25 -12.28
CA SER A 107 6.52 -0.68 -12.06
C SER A 107 6.32 -2.17 -12.32
N MET A 108 6.99 -2.73 -13.33
CA MET A 108 6.89 -4.16 -13.64
C MET A 108 7.53 -5.03 -12.56
N GLU A 109 8.66 -4.62 -11.96
CA GLU A 109 9.23 -5.32 -10.80
C GLU A 109 8.31 -5.25 -9.59
N ILE A 110 7.65 -4.10 -9.37
CA ILE A 110 6.65 -3.93 -8.29
C ILE A 110 5.46 -4.87 -8.52
N ILE A 111 4.88 -4.87 -9.71
CA ILE A 111 3.75 -5.73 -10.08
C ILE A 111 4.13 -7.20 -9.93
N TYR A 112 5.30 -7.60 -10.46
CA TYR A 112 5.78 -8.96 -10.35
C TYR A 112 5.99 -9.40 -8.89
N GLY A 113 6.63 -8.54 -8.08
CA GLY A 113 6.82 -8.79 -6.66
C GLY A 113 5.50 -8.90 -5.90
N TYR A 114 4.53 -8.04 -6.22
CA TYR A 114 3.19 -8.10 -5.65
C TYR A 114 2.50 -9.43 -6.00
N GLU A 115 2.39 -9.76 -7.28
CA GLU A 115 1.65 -10.94 -7.74
C GLU A 115 2.28 -12.28 -7.33
N ARG A 116 3.62 -12.36 -7.36
CA ARG A 116 4.34 -13.61 -7.10
C ARG A 116 4.71 -13.84 -5.66
N VAL A 117 4.86 -12.76 -4.87
CA VAL A 117 5.41 -12.85 -3.52
C VAL A 117 4.42 -12.37 -2.47
N ILE A 118 3.72 -11.26 -2.70
CA ILE A 118 2.83 -10.67 -1.68
C ILE A 118 1.41 -11.25 -1.75
N ARG A 119 0.73 -11.12 -2.88
CA ARG A 119 -0.66 -11.55 -3.09
C ARG A 119 -0.89 -13.01 -2.66
N PRO A 120 0.01 -13.97 -2.96
CA PRO A 120 -0.19 -15.35 -2.55
C PRO A 120 -0.34 -15.51 -1.04
N LEU A 121 0.32 -14.68 -0.21
CA LEU A 121 0.25 -14.76 1.26
C LEU A 121 -1.14 -14.44 1.84
N PHE A 122 -2.06 -13.92 1.04
CA PHE A 122 -3.41 -13.50 1.47
C PHE A 122 -4.52 -14.38 0.90
N LEU A 123 -4.19 -15.40 0.11
CA LEU A 123 -5.16 -16.38 -0.36
C LEU A 123 -5.44 -17.45 0.74
N PRO A 124 -6.45 -18.32 0.58
CA PRO A 124 -6.54 -19.52 1.41
C PRO A 124 -5.38 -20.47 1.10
N GLY A 125 -4.71 -20.99 2.13
CA GLY A 125 -3.62 -21.94 1.93
C GLY A 125 -2.70 -22.11 3.12
N LYS A 126 -1.77 -23.06 2.97
CA LYS A 126 -0.66 -23.28 3.90
C LYS A 126 0.60 -22.64 3.34
N TYR A 127 1.06 -21.59 3.99
CA TYR A 127 2.28 -20.89 3.65
C TYR A 127 3.43 -21.50 4.43
N LYS A 128 4.31 -22.19 3.72
CA LYS A 128 5.63 -22.53 4.26
C LYS A 128 6.42 -21.23 4.32
N THR A 129 6.48 -20.63 5.49
CA THR A 129 7.50 -19.64 5.79
C THR A 129 8.75 -20.41 6.14
N LEU A 130 9.84 -20.10 5.47
CA LEU A 130 11.08 -20.85 5.62
C LEU A 130 11.84 -20.40 6.88
N GLY A 131 11.14 -20.31 8.00
CA GLY A 131 11.75 -20.10 9.31
C GLY A 131 12.49 -21.37 9.71
N GLN A 132 13.83 -21.30 9.78
CA GLN A 132 14.62 -22.26 10.51
C GLN A 132 14.35 -22.02 12.01
N ALA A 133 13.69 -22.95 12.68
CA ALA A 133 13.88 -23.09 14.12
C ALA A 133 15.28 -23.71 14.30
N THR A 134 16.27 -22.94 14.76
CA THR A 134 17.58 -23.52 15.05
C THR A 134 17.47 -24.51 16.21
N VAL A 135 17.57 -25.79 15.85
CA VAL A 135 18.31 -26.86 16.55
C VAL A 135 17.93 -27.12 18.01
N SER A 136 16.93 -27.97 18.20
CA SER A 136 17.09 -29.05 19.17
C SER A 136 18.28 -29.92 18.72
N ARG A 137 19.11 -30.38 19.65
CA ARG A 137 20.37 -31.12 19.40
C ARG A 137 20.26 -32.36 18.49
N ASN A 138 19.04 -32.78 18.12
CA ASN A 138 18.78 -33.90 17.22
C ASN A 138 17.92 -33.41 16.04
N GLY A 139 18.51 -33.39 14.84
CA GLY A 139 18.00 -32.73 13.65
C GLY A 139 16.64 -33.22 13.14
N ALA A 140 15.71 -32.28 13.02
CA ALA A 140 14.74 -32.21 11.93
C ALA A 140 14.25 -30.76 11.83
N ASP A 141 14.59 -30.07 10.72
CA ASP A 141 14.13 -28.72 10.44
C ASP A 141 12.62 -28.70 10.24
N THR A 142 11.87 -28.12 11.17
CA THR A 142 10.42 -27.95 11.00
C THR A 142 10.16 -26.55 10.47
N PRO A 143 9.76 -26.38 9.19
CA PRO A 143 9.39 -25.08 8.67
C PRO A 143 8.20 -24.55 9.45
N LEU A 144 8.29 -23.31 9.91
CA LEU A 144 7.13 -22.63 10.46
C LEU A 144 6.08 -22.48 9.35
N THR A 145 4.81 -22.69 9.67
CA THR A 145 3.75 -22.62 8.67
C THR A 145 2.64 -21.71 9.14
N VAL A 146 2.25 -20.77 8.29
CA VAL A 146 1.03 -19.97 8.49
C VAL A 146 -0.09 -20.65 7.72
N GLN A 147 -1.19 -20.94 8.39
CA GLN A 147 -2.39 -21.48 7.78
C GLN A 147 -3.44 -20.36 7.70
N LEU A 148 -3.90 -20.04 6.50
CA LEU A 148 -5.00 -19.12 6.29
C LEU A 148 -6.16 -19.87 5.67
N ASN A 149 -7.32 -19.82 6.31
CA ASN A 149 -8.51 -20.58 5.88
C ASN A 149 -9.49 -19.74 5.04
N ARG A 150 -9.22 -18.45 4.84
CA ARG A 150 -10.11 -17.51 4.18
C ARG A 150 -9.35 -16.59 3.24
N ASP A 151 -10.04 -16.11 2.23
CA ASP A 151 -9.45 -15.17 1.28
C ASP A 151 -9.43 -13.75 1.89
N LEU A 152 -8.22 -13.18 2.02
CA LEU A 152 -7.99 -11.82 2.47
C LEU A 152 -7.52 -10.89 1.33
N THR A 153 -7.46 -11.34 0.07
CA THR A 153 -7.04 -10.49 -1.06
C THR A 153 -7.98 -9.33 -1.30
N LYS A 154 -9.23 -9.39 -0.81
CA LYS A 154 -10.14 -8.23 -0.80
C LYS A 154 -9.53 -7.01 -0.11
N HIS A 155 -8.59 -7.21 0.81
CA HIS A 155 -7.87 -6.16 1.51
C HIS A 155 -6.61 -5.70 0.80
N LEU A 156 -6.26 -6.19 -0.38
CA LEU A 156 -5.09 -5.74 -1.12
C LEU A 156 -5.46 -4.70 -2.18
N MET A 157 -4.58 -3.72 -2.40
CA MET A 157 -4.61 -2.89 -3.59
C MET A 157 -4.06 -3.70 -4.77
N ASP A 158 -4.94 -4.18 -5.65
CA ASP A 158 -4.50 -4.89 -6.84
C ASP A 158 -3.67 -3.98 -7.73
N HIS A 159 -2.57 -4.54 -8.27
CA HIS A 159 -1.59 -3.81 -9.08
C HIS A 159 -1.84 -4.10 -10.55
N GLU A 160 -2.58 -3.22 -11.21
CA GLU A 160 -2.90 -3.40 -12.63
C GLU A 160 -1.91 -2.63 -13.50
N ALA A 161 -1.15 -3.36 -14.33
CA ALA A 161 -0.20 -2.77 -15.25
C ALA A 161 -0.90 -1.89 -16.29
N VAL A 162 -0.36 -0.70 -16.55
CA VAL A 162 -0.79 0.14 -17.66
C VAL A 162 0.41 0.72 -18.39
N LEU A 163 0.46 0.56 -19.70
CA LEU A 163 1.47 1.19 -20.54
C LEU A 163 1.08 2.64 -20.81
N LEU A 164 1.93 3.58 -20.39
CA LEU A 164 1.77 5.01 -20.62
C LEU A 164 2.64 5.42 -21.81
N LEU A 165 2.00 5.92 -22.87
CA LEU A 165 2.72 6.38 -24.07
C LEU A 165 3.44 7.73 -23.84
N PRO A 166 4.40 8.11 -24.71
CA PRO A 166 5.25 9.28 -24.49
C PRO A 166 4.47 10.59 -24.30
N GLU A 167 3.36 10.77 -25.02
CA GLU A 167 2.51 11.95 -24.88
C GLU A 167 1.82 12.02 -23.51
N VAL A 168 1.41 10.87 -22.97
CA VAL A 168 0.83 10.79 -21.63
C VAL A 168 1.90 11.13 -20.59
N MET A 169 3.08 10.52 -20.70
CA MET A 169 4.19 10.81 -19.79
C MET A 169 4.60 12.28 -19.82
N ASN A 170 4.67 12.89 -21.01
CA ASN A 170 4.98 14.30 -21.17
C ASN A 170 3.95 15.21 -20.45
N HIS A 171 2.67 14.87 -20.54
CA HIS A 171 1.64 15.57 -19.79
C HIS A 171 1.80 15.39 -18.27
N LEU A 172 2.05 14.16 -17.81
CA LEU A 172 2.27 13.87 -16.39
C LEU A 172 3.48 14.61 -15.81
N TYR A 173 4.57 14.75 -16.58
CA TYR A 173 5.73 15.58 -16.20
C TYR A 173 5.35 17.04 -15.99
N THR A 174 4.48 17.56 -16.87
CA THR A 174 4.03 18.95 -16.81
C THR A 174 3.17 19.19 -15.56
N ILE A 175 2.15 18.36 -15.33
CA ILE A 175 1.25 18.55 -14.17
C ILE A 175 1.89 18.17 -12.83
N GLY A 176 2.90 17.28 -12.83
CA GLY A 176 3.66 16.95 -11.62
C GLY A 176 4.57 18.09 -11.16
N GLY A 177 4.98 18.99 -12.07
CA GLY A 177 5.81 20.14 -11.76
C GLY A 177 7.30 19.84 -11.50
N LYS A 178 8.08 20.89 -11.30
CA LYS A 178 9.55 20.81 -11.16
C LYS A 178 9.96 20.00 -9.92
N GLY A 179 10.91 19.07 -10.11
CA GLY A 179 11.46 18.26 -9.02
C GLY A 179 10.59 17.07 -8.60
N THR A 180 9.49 16.82 -9.29
CA THR A 180 8.63 15.66 -9.04
C THR A 180 9.21 14.40 -9.68
N PHE A 181 9.65 14.50 -10.93
CA PHE A 181 10.37 13.43 -11.65
C PHE A 181 11.88 13.68 -11.68
N ASN A 182 12.66 12.60 -11.69
CA ASN A 182 14.12 12.65 -11.82
C ASN A 182 14.56 12.64 -13.30
N ASN A 183 13.71 12.12 -14.17
CA ASN A 183 13.91 12.10 -15.61
C ASN A 183 12.59 12.50 -16.29
N ILE A 184 12.65 13.46 -17.21
CA ILE A 184 11.49 14.03 -17.92
C ILE A 184 11.55 13.75 -19.43
N THR A 185 12.44 12.88 -19.90
CA THR A 185 12.47 12.46 -21.30
C THR A 185 11.16 11.71 -21.63
N PRO A 186 10.41 12.15 -22.66
CA PRO A 186 9.22 11.44 -23.12
C PRO A 186 9.60 10.03 -23.58
N ARG A 187 8.90 9.03 -23.04
CA ARG A 187 9.13 7.61 -23.34
C ARG A 187 7.92 6.78 -22.95
N ASN A 188 7.88 5.55 -23.45
CA ASN A 188 7.00 4.53 -22.90
C ASN A 188 7.36 4.29 -21.43
N CYS A 189 6.33 4.20 -20.58
CA CYS A 189 6.51 3.92 -19.17
C CYS A 189 5.38 3.05 -18.66
N TRP A 190 5.73 1.96 -17.99
CA TRP A 190 4.75 1.19 -17.23
C TRP A 190 4.35 1.95 -15.97
N GLY A 191 3.06 2.22 -15.80
CA GLY A 191 2.42 2.67 -14.58
C GLY A 191 1.59 1.56 -13.94
N ILE A 192 0.98 1.87 -12.80
CA ILE A 192 0.13 0.95 -12.04
C ILE A 192 -1.19 1.64 -11.72
N LEU A 193 -2.32 1.07 -12.14
CA LEU A 193 -3.62 1.45 -11.62
C LEU A 193 -3.82 0.80 -10.25
N LEU A 194 -4.18 1.61 -9.26
CA LEU A 194 -4.44 1.18 -7.90
C LEU A 194 -5.85 1.63 -7.47
N PRO A 195 -6.56 0.87 -6.62
CA PRO A 195 -7.83 1.30 -6.05
C PRO A 195 -7.73 2.66 -5.36
N ASN A 196 -8.68 3.54 -5.65
CA ASN A 196 -8.74 4.89 -5.11
C ASN A 196 -9.39 4.91 -3.73
N MET A 197 -8.53 4.93 -2.70
CA MET A 197 -8.96 5.06 -1.31
C MET A 197 -9.09 6.51 -0.85
N SER A 198 -9.04 7.51 -1.74
CA SER A 198 -9.21 8.93 -1.34
C SER A 198 -10.61 9.17 -0.75
N PRO A 199 -10.74 10.08 0.24
CA PRO A 199 -12.03 10.46 0.78
C PRO A 199 -12.86 11.23 -0.27
N THR A 200 -14.17 11.03 -0.25
CA THR A 200 -15.11 11.82 -1.05
C THR A 200 -15.82 12.82 -0.14
N PRO A 201 -15.65 14.14 -0.36
CA PRO A 201 -16.30 15.17 0.47
C PRO A 201 -17.80 14.93 0.65
N GLY A 202 -18.26 14.93 1.89
CA GLY A 202 -19.67 14.71 2.25
C GLY A 202 -20.18 13.27 2.11
N GLN A 203 -19.34 12.32 1.67
CA GLN A 203 -19.76 10.93 1.42
C GLN A 203 -18.85 9.90 2.10
N SER A 204 -17.56 10.17 2.26
CA SER A 204 -16.64 9.25 2.92
C SER A 204 -15.46 9.96 3.58
N ILE A 205 -14.88 9.31 4.60
CA ILE A 205 -13.56 9.63 5.14
C ILE A 205 -12.63 8.43 4.90
N THR A 206 -11.32 8.67 4.88
CA THR A 206 -10.33 7.59 4.81
C THR A 206 -9.24 7.79 5.84
N LEU A 207 -9.06 6.80 6.70
CA LEU A 207 -8.00 6.75 7.68
C LEU A 207 -6.81 5.99 7.09
N GLU A 208 -5.59 6.50 7.28
CA GLU A 208 -4.37 5.75 7.02
C GLU A 208 -3.75 5.31 8.35
N ILE A 209 -3.64 4.00 8.55
CA ILE A 209 -2.92 3.38 9.65
C ILE A 209 -1.70 2.70 9.07
N LYS A 210 -0.50 2.97 9.60
CA LYS A 210 0.65 2.11 9.30
C LYS A 210 0.72 1.04 10.39
N PRO A 211 0.43 -0.25 10.11
CA PRO A 211 0.39 -1.28 11.14
C PRO A 211 1.73 -1.44 11.85
N LYS A 212 2.86 -1.15 11.17
CA LYS A 212 4.20 -1.26 11.73
C LYS A 212 4.46 -2.67 12.28
N TRP A 213 5.16 -2.75 13.41
CA TRP A 213 5.51 -4.00 14.06
C TRP A 213 4.34 -4.44 14.93
N LEU A 214 3.63 -5.47 14.49
CA LEU A 214 2.50 -6.06 15.18
C LEU A 214 2.90 -7.16 16.17
N ALA A 215 4.18 -7.54 16.16
CA ALA A 215 4.83 -8.33 17.20
C ALA A 215 5.96 -7.50 17.83
N GLN A 216 6.38 -7.85 19.05
CA GLN A 216 7.61 -7.30 19.60
C GLN A 216 8.82 -7.69 18.74
N SER A 217 9.83 -6.82 18.65
CA SER A 217 11.10 -7.17 17.99
C SER A 217 11.71 -8.40 18.67
N PRO A 218 12.12 -9.43 17.92
CA PRO A 218 12.86 -10.56 18.51
C PRO A 218 14.18 -10.13 19.15
N ASN A 219 14.74 -8.99 18.72
CA ASN A 219 15.95 -8.43 19.32
C ASN A 219 15.68 -7.45 20.47
N ALA A 220 14.42 -7.23 20.87
CA ALA A 220 14.09 -6.42 22.04
C ALA A 220 14.64 -7.11 23.31
N PRO A 221 15.27 -6.36 24.25
CA PRO A 221 15.79 -6.95 25.47
C PRO A 221 14.68 -7.54 26.37
N PRO A 222 14.97 -8.57 27.17
CA PRO A 222 14.06 -9.05 28.20
C PRO A 222 13.64 -7.91 29.15
N GLY A 223 12.35 -7.87 29.49
CA GLY A 223 11.79 -6.80 30.33
C GLY A 223 11.57 -5.46 29.62
N ALA A 224 11.78 -5.38 28.30
CA ALA A 224 11.45 -4.19 27.53
C ALA A 224 10.01 -3.74 27.80
N ILE A 225 9.82 -2.47 28.13
CA ILE A 225 8.50 -1.91 28.43
C ILE A 225 7.86 -1.27 27.19
N ARG A 226 8.61 -1.10 26.10
CA ARG A 226 8.11 -0.53 24.84
C ARG A 226 8.19 -1.54 23.70
N CYS A 227 7.19 -1.57 22.83
CA CYS A 227 7.33 -2.24 21.55
C CYS A 227 8.32 -1.48 20.66
N ARG A 228 8.95 -2.15 19.70
CA ARG A 228 9.92 -1.52 18.78
C ARG A 228 9.44 -0.21 18.18
N THR A 229 8.18 -0.15 17.73
CA THR A 229 7.63 1.08 17.12
C THR A 229 7.49 2.20 18.15
N CYS A 230 7.14 1.90 19.40
CA CYS A 230 7.11 2.89 20.47
C CYS A 230 8.52 3.31 20.90
N ALA A 231 9.49 2.39 20.91
CA ALA A 231 10.90 2.71 21.15
C ALA A 231 11.43 3.68 20.07
N MET A 232 11.11 3.44 18.79
CA MET A 232 11.42 4.39 17.71
C MET A 232 10.80 5.78 17.91
N GLN A 233 9.63 5.90 18.53
CA GLN A 233 9.01 7.20 18.85
C GLN A 233 9.69 7.92 20.02
N VAL A 234 10.48 7.22 20.82
CA VAL A 234 11.34 7.84 21.83
C VAL A 234 12.56 8.44 21.15
N SER A 235 13.26 7.64 20.33
CA SER A 235 14.48 8.06 19.64
C SER A 235 14.22 9.12 18.56
N VAL A 236 13.14 8.96 17.80
CA VAL A 236 12.74 9.88 16.71
C VAL A 236 11.26 10.23 16.86
N PRO A 237 10.93 11.16 17.77
CA PRO A 237 9.54 11.54 18.03
C PRO A 237 8.87 12.07 16.76
N LYS A 238 7.74 11.48 16.40
CA LYS A 238 6.82 12.02 15.40
C LYS A 238 5.61 12.63 16.10
N ASN A 239 4.70 13.22 15.32
CA ASN A 239 3.48 13.83 15.85
C ASN A 239 2.74 12.83 16.77
N ARG A 240 2.68 13.16 18.07
CA ARG A 240 2.10 12.31 19.10
C ARG A 240 0.57 12.31 19.06
N GLU A 241 -0.06 13.34 18.51
CA GLU A 241 -1.53 13.51 18.50
C GLU A 241 -2.24 12.50 17.60
N SER A 242 -1.55 12.01 16.56
CA SER A 242 -2.06 11.00 15.63
C SER A 242 -1.54 9.60 15.91
N TYR A 243 -0.61 9.46 16.85
CA TYR A 243 0.06 8.20 17.10
C TYR A 243 -0.81 7.24 17.92
N ILE A 244 -0.81 5.98 17.50
CA ILE A 244 -1.30 4.85 18.29
C ILE A 244 -0.26 3.74 18.25
N CYS A 245 -0.04 3.08 19.40
CA CYS A 245 0.84 1.93 19.49
C CYS A 245 0.31 0.79 18.59
N PRO A 246 1.12 0.22 17.68
CA PRO A 246 0.73 -0.93 16.86
C PRO A 246 0.09 -2.10 17.61
N LEU A 247 0.70 -2.47 18.74
CA LEU A 247 0.19 -3.56 19.58
C LEU A 247 -1.13 -3.18 20.26
N GLN A 248 -1.35 -1.89 20.53
CA GLN A 248 -2.63 -1.40 21.01
C GLN A 248 -3.71 -1.52 19.92
N VAL A 249 -3.37 -1.29 18.65
CA VAL A 249 -4.32 -1.49 17.53
C VAL A 249 -4.71 -2.97 17.40
N LEU A 250 -3.76 -3.89 17.57
CA LEU A 250 -4.01 -5.34 17.42
C LEU A 250 -4.67 -5.98 18.64
N HIS A 251 -4.22 -5.64 19.85
CA HIS A 251 -4.61 -6.32 21.10
C HIS A 251 -5.50 -5.47 22.00
N GLY A 252 -5.71 -4.20 21.67
CA GLY A 252 -6.55 -3.30 22.44
C GLY A 252 -8.03 -3.69 22.35
N ASP A 253 -8.74 -3.50 23.47
CA ASP A 253 -10.18 -3.60 23.49
C ASP A 253 -10.84 -2.30 22.99
N SER A 254 -12.17 -2.34 22.88
CA SER A 254 -12.97 -1.19 22.44
C SER A 254 -12.77 0.05 23.30
N LYS A 255 -12.56 -0.12 24.62
CA LYS A 255 -12.35 1.02 25.54
C LYS A 255 -11.03 1.73 25.24
N ALA A 256 -9.98 0.97 24.91
CA ALA A 256 -8.69 1.53 24.62
C ALA A 256 -8.60 2.18 23.23
N LEU A 257 -9.31 1.65 22.23
CA LEU A 257 -9.29 2.19 20.85
C LEU A 257 -10.24 3.37 20.63
N ARG A 258 -11.35 3.45 21.37
CA ARG A 258 -12.39 4.47 21.17
C ARG A 258 -11.86 5.91 21.23
N PRO A 259 -10.99 6.32 22.18
CA PRO A 259 -10.45 7.68 22.21
C PRO A 259 -9.66 8.04 20.94
N TRP A 260 -8.84 7.11 20.45
CA TRP A 260 -8.07 7.30 19.23
C TRP A 260 -8.96 7.35 17.98
N ALA A 261 -9.95 6.46 17.87
CA ALA A 261 -10.89 6.45 16.76
C ALA A 261 -11.67 7.77 16.72
N HIS A 262 -12.18 8.23 17.87
CA HIS A 262 -12.87 9.51 17.97
C HIS A 262 -12.01 10.71 17.61
N ALA A 263 -10.76 10.78 18.09
CA ALA A 263 -9.83 11.84 17.72
C ALA A 263 -9.52 11.84 16.22
N THR A 264 -9.36 10.64 15.63
CA THR A 264 -9.07 10.49 14.19
C THR A 264 -10.25 10.93 13.33
N VAL A 265 -11.47 10.49 13.67
CA VAL A 265 -12.70 10.92 12.99
C VAL A 265 -12.86 12.44 13.06
N LYS A 266 -12.74 13.04 14.26
CA LYS A 266 -12.87 14.50 14.41
C LYS A 266 -11.86 15.28 13.56
N ARG A 267 -10.61 14.80 13.47
CA ARG A 267 -9.57 15.45 12.67
C ARG A 267 -9.91 15.52 11.18
N HIS A 268 -10.59 14.51 10.64
CA HIS A 268 -11.02 14.51 9.24
C HIS A 268 -12.03 15.61 8.90
N PHE A 269 -12.84 16.03 9.87
CA PHE A 269 -13.88 17.04 9.65
C PHE A 269 -13.46 18.46 10.03
N GLY A 270 -12.42 18.61 10.85
CA GLY A 270 -11.99 19.92 11.35
C GLY A 270 -13.17 20.68 11.97
N SER A 271 -13.40 21.92 11.52
CA SER A 271 -14.48 22.78 12.02
C SER A 271 -15.87 22.42 11.49
N LYS A 272 -15.99 21.59 10.45
CA LYS A 272 -17.28 21.21 9.81
C LYS A 272 -17.65 19.77 10.15
N SER A 273 -17.84 19.50 11.44
CA SER A 273 -18.23 18.18 11.93
C SER A 273 -19.66 17.84 11.53
N PRO A 274 -19.93 16.59 11.10
CA PRO A 274 -21.29 16.09 11.00
C PRO A 274 -21.90 15.98 12.41
N SER A 275 -23.19 15.62 12.46
CA SER A 275 -23.90 15.44 13.74
C SER A 275 -23.17 14.47 14.66
N GLN A 276 -23.32 14.65 15.97
CA GLN A 276 -22.68 13.78 16.95
C GLN A 276 -23.08 12.31 16.76
N THR A 277 -24.31 12.05 16.30
CA THR A 277 -24.80 10.70 15.96
C THR A 277 -23.97 10.07 14.84
N VAL A 278 -23.69 10.81 13.77
CA VAL A 278 -22.88 10.34 12.63
C VAL A 278 -21.44 10.09 13.07
N VAL A 279 -20.85 11.01 13.86
CA VAL A 279 -19.51 10.82 14.44
C VAL A 279 -19.45 9.56 15.30
N SER A 280 -20.39 9.37 16.22
CA SER A 280 -20.45 8.18 17.08
C SER A 280 -20.60 6.89 16.26
N ALA A 281 -21.43 6.89 15.22
CA ALA A 281 -21.60 5.73 14.34
C ALA A 281 -20.29 5.36 13.62
N MET A 282 -19.54 6.34 13.11
CA MET A 282 -18.23 6.08 12.49
C MET A 282 -17.20 5.57 13.50
N VAL A 283 -17.18 6.13 14.72
CA VAL A 283 -16.27 5.69 15.78
C VAL A 283 -16.55 4.24 16.17
N GLU A 284 -17.81 3.88 16.42
CA GLU A 284 -18.18 2.51 16.75
C GLU A 284 -17.92 1.56 15.57
N GLY A 285 -18.12 2.02 14.32
CA GLY A 285 -17.76 1.27 13.12
C GLY A 285 -16.26 0.93 13.07
N ILE A 286 -15.38 1.92 13.29
CA ILE A 286 -13.92 1.71 13.35
C ILE A 286 -13.55 0.75 14.46
N VAL A 287 -14.08 0.98 15.67
CA VAL A 287 -13.78 0.16 16.84
C VAL A 287 -14.22 -1.28 16.61
N THR A 288 -15.44 -1.51 16.12
CA THR A 288 -15.96 -2.84 15.80
C THR A 288 -15.09 -3.52 14.75
N TYR A 289 -14.76 -2.80 13.68
CA TYR A 289 -13.92 -3.30 12.59
C TYR A 289 -12.53 -3.75 13.08
N LEU A 290 -11.91 -3.00 13.99
CA LEU A 290 -10.57 -3.27 14.52
C LEU A 290 -10.53 -4.22 15.72
N THR A 291 -11.67 -4.56 16.34
CA THR A 291 -11.71 -5.44 17.54
C THR A 291 -12.35 -6.80 17.28
N VAL A 292 -13.38 -6.87 16.42
CA VAL A 292 -14.14 -8.10 16.16
C VAL A 292 -14.49 -8.33 14.68
N GLY A 293 -14.27 -7.35 13.80
CA GLY A 293 -14.54 -7.46 12.37
C GLY A 293 -13.33 -7.82 11.50
N ASP A 294 -13.48 -7.63 10.19
CA ASP A 294 -12.43 -7.97 9.20
C ASP A 294 -11.08 -7.28 9.46
N GLY A 295 -11.08 -6.10 10.09
CA GLY A 295 -9.87 -5.36 10.41
C GLY A 295 -8.96 -6.10 11.37
N VAL A 296 -9.51 -6.64 12.47
CA VAL A 296 -8.71 -7.41 13.43
C VAL A 296 -8.19 -8.70 12.82
N ASP A 297 -8.98 -9.32 11.94
CA ASP A 297 -8.59 -10.55 11.26
C ASP A 297 -7.42 -10.33 10.30
N LEU A 298 -7.45 -9.24 9.53
CA LEU A 298 -6.34 -8.81 8.70
C LEU A 298 -5.08 -8.52 9.53
N LEU A 299 -5.21 -7.79 10.65
CA LEU A 299 -4.08 -7.45 11.52
C LEU A 299 -3.50 -8.70 12.19
N ARG A 300 -4.32 -9.67 12.60
CA ARG A 300 -3.86 -10.96 13.14
C ARG A 300 -3.11 -11.78 12.09
N HIS A 301 -3.57 -11.78 10.85
CA HIS A 301 -2.87 -12.42 9.75
C HIS A 301 -1.51 -11.78 9.48
N LEU A 302 -1.46 -10.43 9.43
CA LEU A 302 -0.20 -9.69 9.31
C LEU A 302 0.74 -9.99 10.49
N PHE A 303 0.23 -10.05 11.71
CA PHE A 303 1.01 -10.45 12.89
C PHE A 303 1.63 -11.83 12.71
N GLN A 304 0.83 -12.84 12.33
CA GLN A 304 1.33 -14.20 12.08
C GLN A 304 2.42 -14.20 11.00
N LEU A 305 2.19 -13.56 9.86
CA LEU A 305 3.20 -13.45 8.81
C LEU A 305 4.48 -12.77 9.32
N GLN A 306 4.38 -11.63 10.00
CA GLN A 306 5.54 -10.90 10.51
C GLN A 306 6.35 -11.72 11.52
N SER A 307 5.70 -12.42 12.45
CA SER A 307 6.36 -13.28 13.44
C SER A 307 7.00 -14.50 12.81
N THR A 308 6.37 -15.05 11.78
CA THR A 308 6.83 -16.30 11.17
C THR A 308 7.93 -16.08 10.13
N LEU A 309 7.91 -14.94 9.43
CA LEU A 309 8.93 -14.55 8.47
C LEU A 309 10.21 -14.02 9.14
N ASP A 310 10.11 -13.44 10.33
CA ASP A 310 11.27 -12.91 11.06
C ASP A 310 11.20 -13.30 12.56
N PRO A 311 11.44 -14.58 12.87
CA PRO A 311 11.37 -15.08 14.24
C PRO A 311 12.63 -14.76 15.06
N LEU A 312 13.77 -14.50 14.41
CA LEU A 312 15.07 -14.28 15.07
C LEU A 312 15.45 -12.81 15.18
N GLY A 313 14.87 -11.95 14.34
CA GLY A 313 15.20 -10.54 14.28
C GLY A 313 16.45 -10.27 13.44
N VAL A 314 16.54 -9.03 12.97
CA VAL A 314 17.55 -8.56 12.00
C VAL A 314 18.99 -8.68 12.48
N LEU A 315 19.24 -8.68 13.79
CA LEU A 315 20.59 -8.82 14.35
C LEU A 315 21.11 -10.26 14.37
N CYS A 316 20.24 -11.23 14.13
CA CYS A 316 20.59 -12.66 14.09
C CYS A 316 20.85 -13.16 12.66
N ARG A 317 21.16 -12.25 11.73
CA ARG A 317 21.49 -12.61 10.34
C ARG A 317 22.71 -13.55 10.28
N PRO A 318 22.60 -14.73 9.66
CA PRO A 318 23.73 -15.65 9.50
C PRO A 318 24.87 -15.05 8.68
N GLN A 319 26.12 -15.43 8.98
CA GLN A 319 27.30 -14.99 8.21
C GLN A 319 27.39 -15.65 6.82
N HIS A 320 26.90 -16.89 6.71
CA HIS A 320 26.89 -17.68 5.47
C HIS A 320 25.49 -18.25 5.21
N GLY A 321 25.12 -18.43 3.95
CA GLY A 321 23.82 -19.03 3.57
C GLY A 321 22.60 -18.19 3.94
N SER A 322 22.73 -16.85 3.99
CA SER A 322 21.66 -15.96 4.47
C SER A 322 20.57 -15.67 3.44
N GLU A 323 20.63 -16.21 2.23
CA GLU A 323 19.70 -15.86 1.13
C GLU A 323 18.24 -15.97 1.55
N LEU A 324 17.92 -17.06 2.25
CA LEU A 324 16.56 -17.33 2.67
C LEU A 324 16.12 -16.47 3.86
N PHE A 325 17.03 -16.28 4.82
CA PHE A 325 16.85 -15.36 5.93
C PHE A 325 16.58 -13.95 5.40
N ASP A 326 17.39 -13.48 4.45
CA ASP A 326 17.30 -12.17 3.85
C ASP A 326 15.99 -12.01 3.08
N HIS A 327 15.58 -13.03 2.32
CA HIS A 327 14.29 -13.03 1.63
C HIS A 327 13.12 -12.88 2.61
N ASN A 328 13.07 -13.70 3.66
CA ASN A 328 11.97 -13.65 4.64
C ASN A 328 11.98 -12.34 5.43
N LEU A 329 13.15 -11.86 5.85
CA LEU A 329 13.29 -10.58 6.54
C LEU A 329 12.79 -9.42 5.66
N ARG A 330 13.16 -9.39 4.38
CA ARG A 330 12.65 -8.36 3.44
C ARG A 330 11.13 -8.42 3.31
N LEU A 331 10.56 -9.61 3.34
CA LEU A 331 9.11 -9.81 3.27
C LEU A 331 8.43 -9.32 4.55
N ALA A 332 8.96 -9.69 5.72
CA ALA A 332 8.51 -9.17 7.01
C ALA A 332 8.59 -7.64 7.06
N MET A 333 9.70 -7.05 6.59
CA MET A 333 9.90 -5.60 6.54
C MET A 333 9.00 -4.89 5.51
N THR A 334 8.59 -5.58 4.45
CA THR A 334 7.55 -5.10 3.52
C THR A 334 6.20 -5.01 4.25
N LEU A 335 5.80 -6.08 4.95
CA LEU A 335 4.54 -6.14 5.70
C LEU A 335 4.51 -5.17 6.91
N ARG A 336 5.67 -4.86 7.50
CA ARG A 336 5.79 -3.86 8.57
C ARG A 336 5.74 -2.42 8.06
N ASP A 337 6.03 -2.18 6.79
CA ASP A 337 6.07 -0.81 6.23
C ASP A 337 4.91 -0.48 5.30
N CYS A 338 3.95 -1.39 5.16
CA CYS A 338 2.70 -1.16 4.45
C CYS A 338 1.82 -0.09 5.12
N SER A 339 0.83 0.39 4.36
CA SER A 339 -0.22 1.28 4.85
C SER A 339 -1.58 0.59 4.73
N LEU A 340 -2.35 0.57 5.81
CA LEU A 340 -3.74 0.15 5.84
C LEU A 340 -4.63 1.38 5.71
N PHE A 341 -5.29 1.50 4.55
CA PHE A 341 -6.31 2.50 4.30
C PHE A 341 -7.66 1.94 4.71
N ILE A 342 -8.40 2.63 5.57
CA ILE A 342 -9.77 2.28 5.96
C ILE A 342 -10.69 3.40 5.49
N LYS A 343 -11.54 3.11 4.51
CA LYS A 343 -12.51 4.05 3.95
C LYS A 343 -13.88 3.78 4.56
N ILE A 344 -14.49 4.83 5.07
CA ILE A 344 -15.78 4.78 5.74
C ILE A 344 -16.73 5.66 4.97
N SER A 345 -17.75 5.03 4.38
CA SER A 345 -18.84 5.72 3.71
C SER A 345 -19.91 6.09 4.73
N TYR A 346 -20.47 7.28 4.62
CA TYR A 346 -21.50 7.79 5.52
C TYR A 346 -22.49 8.70 4.79
N ASN A 347 -23.65 8.90 5.39
CA ASN A 347 -24.64 9.88 4.99
C ASN A 347 -25.22 10.56 6.25
N THR A 348 -26.29 11.34 6.10
CA THR A 348 -26.96 12.02 7.20
C THR A 348 -27.53 11.08 8.27
N SER A 349 -27.78 9.82 7.92
CA SER A 349 -28.32 8.78 8.81
C SER A 349 -27.24 7.99 9.56
N GLY A 350 -25.96 8.12 9.18
CA GLY A 350 -24.85 7.44 9.83
C GLY A 350 -23.89 6.76 8.85
N MET A 351 -23.15 5.77 9.34
CA MET A 351 -22.23 4.97 8.54
C MET A 351 -23.01 4.04 7.59
N THR A 352 -22.63 4.01 6.31
CA THR A 352 -23.25 3.17 5.28
C THR A 352 -22.33 2.05 4.79
N GLY A 353 -21.03 2.13 5.05
CA GLY A 353 -20.09 1.09 4.67
C GLY A 353 -18.69 1.33 5.22
N ILE A 354 -17.92 0.25 5.29
CA ILE A 354 -16.51 0.27 5.65
C ILE A 354 -15.76 -0.72 4.76
N GLU A 355 -14.69 -0.25 4.14
CA GLU A 355 -13.78 -1.08 3.34
C GLU A 355 -12.33 -0.75 3.69
N SER A 356 -11.42 -1.69 3.44
CA SER A 356 -10.00 -1.42 3.64
C SER A 356 -9.12 -2.02 2.57
N LYS A 357 -7.96 -1.37 2.38
CA LYS A 357 -6.94 -1.75 1.41
C LYS A 357 -5.55 -1.55 1.99
N LEU A 358 -4.68 -2.54 1.83
CA LEU A 358 -3.25 -2.48 2.08
C LEU A 358 -2.56 -1.94 0.84
N GLY A 359 -1.86 -0.82 1.00
CA GLY A 359 -0.94 -0.24 0.02
C GLY A 359 0.50 -0.29 0.52
N ASP A 360 1.42 0.27 -0.27
CA ASP A 360 2.86 0.32 0.01
C ASP A 360 3.51 -1.07 0.21
N LEU A 361 3.05 -2.07 -0.54
CA LEU A 361 3.52 -3.46 -0.49
C LEU A 361 4.68 -3.76 -1.47
N ASP A 362 5.49 -2.74 -1.79
CA ASP A 362 6.66 -2.91 -2.64
C ASP A 362 7.71 -3.78 -1.93
N PHE A 363 8.08 -4.92 -2.53
CA PHE A 363 9.05 -5.83 -1.94
C PHE A 363 10.39 -5.14 -1.69
N LYS A 364 10.80 -5.05 -0.42
CA LYS A 364 12.01 -4.30 -0.04
C LYS A 364 13.28 -4.90 -0.68
N SER A 365 14.26 -4.07 -1.01
CA SER A 365 15.56 -4.53 -1.53
C SER A 365 16.45 -5.08 -0.40
N ALA A 366 17.39 -5.97 -0.76
CA ALA A 366 18.34 -6.54 0.20
C ALA A 366 19.33 -5.50 0.76
N GLU A 367 19.64 -4.45 0.00
CA GLU A 367 20.52 -3.35 0.44
C GLU A 367 20.02 -2.65 1.72
N LYS A 368 18.71 -2.74 2.01
CA LYS A 368 18.10 -2.15 3.21
C LYS A 368 18.36 -2.92 4.50
N ILE A 369 18.91 -4.12 4.43
CA ILE A 369 19.15 -4.95 5.62
C ILE A 369 20.13 -4.26 6.59
N VAL A 370 21.20 -3.66 6.07
CA VAL A 370 22.17 -2.90 6.90
C VAL A 370 21.49 -1.74 7.62
N ASP A 371 20.69 -0.94 6.89
CA ASP A 371 19.90 0.16 7.48
C ASP A 371 19.00 -0.31 8.63
N TRP A 372 18.47 -1.53 8.55
CA TRP A 372 17.59 -2.10 9.58
C TRP A 372 18.38 -2.61 10.78
N MET A 373 19.53 -3.25 10.56
CA MET A 373 20.44 -3.68 11.62
C MET A 373 20.93 -2.47 12.43
N ASP A 374 21.36 -1.41 11.76
CA ASP A 374 21.90 -0.23 12.43
C ASP A 374 20.83 0.48 13.26
N LYS A 375 19.60 0.57 12.75
CA LYS A 375 18.47 1.10 13.52
C LYS A 375 18.14 0.25 14.74
N GLU A 376 18.20 -1.08 14.62
CA GLU A 376 17.94 -1.96 15.77
C GLU A 376 19.04 -1.82 16.83
N LYS A 377 20.32 -1.78 16.41
CA LYS A 377 21.45 -1.51 17.32
C LYS A 377 21.31 -0.15 18.00
N GLN A 378 20.90 0.88 17.27
CA GLN A 378 20.68 2.21 17.82
C GLN A 378 19.62 2.18 18.93
N LEU A 379 18.47 1.55 18.71
CA LEU A 379 17.42 1.42 19.72
C LEU A 379 17.90 0.73 21.00
N LEU A 380 18.76 -0.30 20.85
CA LEU A 380 19.36 -1.01 21.97
C LEU A 380 20.34 -0.11 22.74
N ASN A 381 21.26 0.54 22.03
CA ASN A 381 22.29 1.39 22.61
C ASN A 381 21.70 2.61 23.33
N GLU A 382 20.61 3.16 22.82
CA GLU A 382 19.90 4.30 23.44
C GLU A 382 19.01 3.88 24.63
N GLY A 383 18.87 2.58 24.93
CA GLY A 383 17.94 2.10 25.95
C GLY A 383 16.48 2.42 25.64
N ALA A 384 16.14 2.67 24.37
CA ALA A 384 14.83 3.17 23.96
C ALA A 384 13.67 2.21 24.32
N TYR A 385 13.96 0.92 24.39
CA TYR A 385 13.03 -0.13 24.83
C TYR A 385 12.60 -0.01 26.31
N PHE A 386 13.42 0.64 27.14
CA PHE A 386 13.21 0.82 28.59
C PHE A 386 12.83 2.25 28.98
N ALA A 387 12.79 3.19 28.02
CA ALA A 387 12.54 4.59 28.29
C ALA A 387 11.19 4.78 29.02
N SER A 388 11.20 5.40 30.19
CA SER A 388 9.98 5.70 30.95
C SER A 388 9.12 6.76 30.25
N THR A 389 9.74 7.67 29.51
CA THR A 389 9.07 8.70 28.70
C THR A 389 8.82 8.21 27.26
N GLY A 390 7.72 8.64 26.64
CA GLY A 390 7.34 8.23 25.29
C GLY A 390 5.82 8.10 25.13
N PRO A 391 5.33 7.62 23.97
CA PRO A 391 3.90 7.40 23.79
C PRO A 391 3.38 6.25 24.66
N PRO A 392 2.08 6.20 24.97
CA PRO A 392 1.46 5.04 25.61
C PRO A 392 1.74 3.77 24.79
N CYS A 393 2.26 2.73 25.44
CA CYS A 393 2.59 1.46 24.80
C CYS A 393 1.83 0.32 25.47
N TRP A 394 1.27 -0.57 24.66
CA TRP A 394 0.50 -1.73 25.14
C TRP A 394 1.31 -2.62 26.12
N ILE A 395 2.61 -2.81 25.87
CA ILE A 395 3.49 -3.64 26.72
C ILE A 395 3.59 -3.09 28.16
N GLN A 396 3.55 -1.76 28.35
CA GLN A 396 3.63 -1.16 29.69
C GLN A 396 2.43 -1.50 30.57
N ASN A 397 1.29 -1.83 29.97
CA ASN A 397 0.04 -2.07 30.68
C ASN A 397 -0.08 -3.51 31.22
N GLY A 398 0.99 -4.31 31.17
CA GLY A 398 1.08 -5.61 31.85
C GLY A 398 0.12 -6.67 31.29
N ARG A 399 -0.12 -6.68 29.98
CA ARG A 399 -0.88 -7.72 29.30
C ARG A 399 -0.03 -8.41 28.25
#